data_AF-A0A6S6UK43-F1
#
_entry.id   AF-A0A6S6UK43-F1
#
_cell.length_a   1.000
_cell.length_b   1.000
_cell.length_c   1.000
_cell.angle_alpha   90.00
_cell.angle_beta   90.00
_cell.angle_gamma   90.00
#
_symmetry.space_group_name_H-M   'P 1'
#
loop_
_entity.id
_entity.type
_entity.pdbx_description
1 polymer ?
#
loop_
_entity_poly.entity_id
_entity_poly.type
_entity_poly.pdbx_seq_one_letter_code
_entity_poly.pdbx_strand_id
1 'polypeptide(L)'
;MNRPTKEIYHSDLVFQGLFYFPMMCSYLIGIIIEPGALMLGLFIQFFVGVIQVLSGLFHSIRYKDKEHQYYLGVAIACLALLFVGKMFLGMIYFWGEEALIVLFLFIIPVGIATWYYRLTWRAYKRV
;
A
#
# COMPACT_ATOMS: atom_id res chain seq x y z
N MET A 1 24.89 -10.84 -10.78
CA MET A 1 23.55 -10.35 -10.37
C MET A 1 23.64 -8.85 -10.19
N ASN A 2 22.79 -8.08 -10.86
CA ASN A 2 22.73 -6.64 -10.61
C ASN A 2 22.11 -6.44 -9.23
N ARG A 3 22.76 -5.62 -8.39
CA ARG A 3 22.16 -5.16 -7.14
C ARG A 3 21.43 -3.84 -7.42
N PRO A 4 20.30 -3.55 -6.75
CA PRO A 4 19.65 -2.27 -6.88
C PRO A 4 20.57 -1.17 -6.35
N THR A 5 20.66 -0.05 -7.07
CA THR A 5 21.45 1.11 -6.65
C THR A 5 20.64 1.97 -5.68
N LYS A 6 21.34 2.85 -4.98
CA LYS A 6 20.72 3.84 -4.09
C LYS A 6 19.72 4.74 -4.83
N GLU A 7 19.98 5.07 -6.09
CA GLU A 7 19.09 5.88 -6.94
C GLU A 7 17.77 5.17 -7.27
N ILE A 8 17.80 3.85 -7.47
CA ILE A 8 16.60 3.05 -7.72
C ILE A 8 15.70 3.08 -6.47
N TYR A 9 16.28 2.84 -5.29
CA TYR A 9 15.51 2.93 -4.04
C TYR A 9 15.02 4.35 -3.75
N HIS A 10 15.80 5.38 -4.07
CA HIS A 10 15.35 6.77 -3.96
C HIS A 10 14.15 7.04 -4.86
N SER A 11 14.21 6.58 -6.12
CA SER A 11 13.11 6.77 -7.08
C SER A 11 11.84 6.08 -6.58
N ASP A 12 11.95 4.85 -6.08
CA ASP A 12 10.81 4.12 -5.51
C ASP A 12 10.20 4.85 -4.30
N LEU A 13 11.04 5.41 -3.42
CA LEU A 13 10.56 6.20 -2.28
C LEU A 13 9.84 7.47 -2.71
N VAL A 14 10.33 8.15 -3.76
CA VAL A 14 9.68 9.34 -4.31
C VAL A 14 8.33 8.97 -4.92
N PHE A 15 8.29 7.94 -5.77
CA PHE A 15 7.04 7.50 -6.40
C PHE A 15 6.02 6.99 -5.39
N GLN A 16 6.43 6.20 -4.41
CA GLN A 16 5.52 5.77 -3.34
C GLN A 16 5.09 6.95 -2.47
N GLY A 17 6.03 7.83 -2.10
CA GLY A 17 5.77 8.99 -1.25
C GLY A 17 4.77 9.96 -1.87
N LEU A 18 4.81 10.12 -3.20
CA LEU A 18 3.88 10.97 -3.96
C LEU A 18 2.41 10.59 -3.74
N PHE A 19 2.10 9.31 -3.51
CA PHE A 19 0.74 8.84 -3.26
C PHE A 19 0.50 8.52 -1.78
N TYR A 20 1.50 8.00 -1.08
CA TYR A 20 1.41 7.64 0.33
C TYR A 20 1.14 8.86 1.21
N PHE A 21 1.83 9.99 0.97
CA PHE A 21 1.62 11.18 1.80
C PHE A 21 0.22 11.79 1.61
N PRO A 22 -0.27 12.02 0.37
CA PRO A 22 -1.66 12.45 0.15
C PRO A 22 -2.69 11.48 0.73
N MET A 23 -2.48 10.16 0.61
CA MET A 23 -3.35 9.16 1.21
C MET A 23 -3.50 9.37 2.73
N MET A 24 -2.37 9.51 3.44
CA MET A 24 -2.37 9.73 4.89
C MET A 24 -3.06 11.05 5.26
N CYS A 25 -2.84 12.12 4.49
CA CYS A 25 -3.52 13.40 4.71
C CYS A 25 -5.03 13.29 4.48
N SER A 26 -5.47 12.67 3.39
CA SER A 26 -6.89 12.44 3.11
C SER A 26 -7.58 11.63 4.19
N TYR A 27 -6.89 10.65 4.77
CA TYR A 27 -7.41 9.89 5.91
C TYR A 27 -7.51 10.70 7.19
N LEU A 28 -6.51 11.51 7.53
CA LEU A 28 -6.59 12.41 8.68
C LEU A 28 -7.75 13.41 8.54
N ILE A 29 -7.89 14.03 7.36
CA ILE A 29 -9.01 14.93 7.05
C ILE A 29 -10.34 14.17 7.10
N GLY A 30 -10.37 12.96 6.56
CA GLY A 30 -11.54 12.08 6.52
C GLY A 30 -12.08 11.72 7.89
N ILE A 31 -11.18 11.49 8.85
CA ILE A 31 -11.54 11.14 10.23
C ILE A 31 -11.96 12.37 11.04
N ILE A 32 -11.31 13.52 10.83
CA ILE A 32 -11.42 14.68 11.74
C ILE A 32 -12.39 15.75 11.22
N ILE A 33 -12.42 15.99 9.91
CA ILE A 33 -13.04 17.18 9.32
C ILE A 33 -14.21 16.81 8.41
N GLU A 34 -13.95 16.01 7.36
CA GLU A 34 -14.91 15.76 6.29
C GLU A 34 -14.91 14.28 5.91
N PRO A 35 -15.93 13.49 6.30
CA PRO A 35 -16.01 12.05 6.02
C PRO A 35 -15.86 11.70 4.54
N GLY A 36 -16.23 12.59 3.62
CA GLY A 36 -16.03 12.42 2.18
C GLY A 36 -14.56 12.24 1.76
N ALA A 37 -13.61 12.80 2.52
CA ALA A 37 -12.18 12.63 2.26
C ALA A 37 -11.68 11.19 2.53
N LEU A 38 -12.44 10.35 3.24
CA LEU A 38 -12.13 8.92 3.40
C LEU A 38 -12.17 8.19 2.06
N MET A 39 -13.15 8.50 1.20
CA MET A 39 -13.27 7.91 -0.14
C MET A 39 -12.11 8.33 -1.04
N LEU A 40 -11.66 9.59 -0.94
CA LEU A 40 -10.46 10.06 -1.61
C LEU A 40 -9.22 9.31 -1.11
N GLY A 41 -9.07 9.12 0.20
CA GLY A 41 -7.98 8.34 0.78
C GLY A 41 -7.96 6.89 0.28
N LEU A 42 -9.13 6.22 0.23
CA LEU A 42 -9.27 4.86 -0.32
C LEU A 42 -8.87 4.79 -1.80
N PHE A 43 -9.25 5.80 -2.59
CA PHE A 43 -8.86 5.89 -3.99
C PHE A 43 -7.34 6.05 -4.15
N ILE A 44 -6.71 6.92 -3.37
CA ILE A 44 -5.25 7.11 -3.41
C ILE A 44 -4.52 5.84 -2.91
N GLN A 45 -5.05 5.17 -1.88
CA GLN A 45 -4.51 3.92 -1.35
C GLN A 45 -4.44 2.82 -2.42
N PHE A 46 -5.41 2.76 -3.33
CA PHE A 46 -5.34 1.85 -4.47
C PHE A 46 -4.11 2.11 -5.34
N PHE A 47 -3.80 3.38 -5.66
CA PHE A 47 -2.58 3.72 -6.42
C PHE A 47 -1.29 3.39 -5.66
N VAL A 48 -1.28 3.61 -4.34
CA VAL A 48 -0.15 3.18 -3.49
C VAL A 48 0.08 1.67 -3.63
N GLY A 49 -0.98 0.86 -3.53
CA GLY A 49 -0.90 -0.59 -3.71
C GLY A 49 -0.38 -0.99 -5.10
N VAL A 50 -0.87 -0.35 -6.17
CA VAL A 50 -0.39 -0.59 -7.54
C VAL A 50 1.11 -0.28 -7.68
N ILE A 51 1.57 0.87 -7.18
CA ILE A 51 2.98 1.26 -7.25
C ILE A 51 3.86 0.29 -6.47
N GLN A 52 3.41 -0.17 -5.30
CA GLN A 52 4.15 -1.13 -4.49
C GLN A 52 4.24 -2.51 -5.14
N VAL A 53 3.19 -2.95 -5.86
CA VAL A 53 3.27 -4.16 -6.69
C VAL A 53 4.23 -3.98 -7.86
N LEU A 54 4.18 -2.85 -8.56
CA LEU A 54 5.10 -2.56 -9.68
C LEU A 54 6.56 -2.52 -9.21
N SER A 55 6.85 -1.84 -8.10
CA SER A 55 8.18 -1.82 -7.47
C SER A 55 8.60 -3.24 -7.05
N GLY A 56 7.71 -3.99 -6.38
CA GLY A 56 7.98 -5.38 -5.97
C GLY A 56 8.30 -6.30 -7.16
N LEU A 57 7.54 -6.19 -8.26
CA LEU A 57 7.79 -6.91 -9.51
C LEU A 57 9.14 -6.54 -10.11
N PHE A 58 9.43 -5.24 -10.22
CA PHE A 58 10.68 -4.75 -10.79
C PHE A 58 11.88 -5.27 -10.00
N HIS A 59 11.85 -5.17 -8.66
CA HIS A 59 12.96 -5.64 -7.83
C HIS A 59 13.10 -7.16 -7.81
N SER A 60 11.98 -7.88 -7.80
CA SER A 60 11.96 -9.35 -7.86
C SER A 60 12.54 -9.88 -9.17
N ILE A 61 12.11 -9.33 -10.32
CA ILE A 61 12.51 -9.81 -11.64
C ILE A 61 13.94 -9.35 -11.97
N ARG A 62 14.25 -8.07 -11.73
CA ARG A 62 15.51 -7.47 -12.21
C ARG A 62 16.69 -7.75 -11.29
N TYR A 63 16.47 -7.74 -9.96
CA TYR A 63 17.54 -7.86 -8.98
C TYR A 63 17.50 -9.18 -8.19
N LYS A 64 16.46 -10.01 -8.38
CA LYS A 64 16.25 -11.27 -7.63
C LYS A 64 16.35 -11.06 -6.12
N ASP A 65 15.85 -9.92 -5.64
CA ASP A 65 15.86 -9.60 -4.23
C ASP A 65 14.77 -10.41 -3.50
N LYS A 66 15.22 -11.28 -2.59
CA LYS A 66 14.36 -12.15 -1.80
C LYS A 66 13.46 -11.38 -0.85
N GLU A 67 13.91 -10.22 -0.34
CA GLU A 67 13.07 -9.40 0.53
C GLU A 67 11.88 -8.90 -0.30
N HIS A 68 12.13 -8.23 -1.43
CA HIS A 68 11.07 -7.70 -2.31
C HIS A 68 10.14 -8.78 -2.91
N GLN A 69 10.58 -10.03 -3.03
CA GLN A 69 9.72 -11.17 -3.40
C GLN A 69 8.66 -11.49 -2.36
N TYR A 70 9.04 -11.52 -1.08
CA TYR A 70 8.08 -11.72 0.01
C TYR A 70 7.07 -10.57 0.05
N TYR A 71 7.54 -9.33 -0.14
CA TYR A 71 6.69 -8.14 -0.19
C TYR A 71 5.74 -8.13 -1.38
N LEU A 72 6.17 -8.58 -2.54
CA LEU A 72 5.30 -8.69 -3.71
C LEU A 72 4.09 -9.58 -3.41
N GLY A 73 4.30 -10.70 -2.70
CA GLY A 73 3.19 -11.57 -2.25
C GLY A 73 2.21 -10.83 -1.34
N VAL A 74 2.70 -10.03 -0.39
CA VAL A 74 1.85 -9.25 0.53
C VAL A 74 1.15 -8.10 -0.17
N ALA A 75 1.81 -7.41 -1.11
CA ALA A 75 1.21 -6.33 -1.89
C ALA A 75 0.11 -6.85 -2.85
N ILE A 76 0.34 -8.02 -3.47
CA ILE A 76 -0.70 -8.71 -4.25
C ILE A 76 -1.86 -9.14 -3.35
N ALA A 77 -1.58 -9.70 -2.18
CA ALA A 77 -2.61 -10.05 -1.20
C ALA A 77 -3.41 -8.81 -0.75
N CYS A 78 -2.75 -7.67 -0.57
CA CYS A 78 -3.40 -6.39 -0.23
C CYS A 78 -4.33 -5.91 -1.35
N LEU A 79 -3.87 -5.89 -2.60
CA LEU A 79 -4.72 -5.55 -3.76
C LEU A 79 -5.89 -6.53 -3.92
N ALA A 80 -5.64 -7.82 -3.76
CA ALA A 80 -6.68 -8.84 -3.78
C ALA A 80 -7.69 -8.58 -2.65
N LEU A 81 -7.23 -8.26 -1.44
CA LEU A 81 -8.07 -7.98 -0.28
C LEU A 81 -8.90 -6.70 -0.47
N LEU A 82 -8.36 -5.66 -1.10
CA LEU A 82 -9.11 -4.46 -1.47
C LEU A 82 -10.17 -4.74 -2.54
N PHE A 83 -9.84 -5.55 -3.54
CA PHE A 83 -10.77 -5.93 -4.61
C PHE A 83 -11.88 -6.85 -4.09
N VAL A 84 -11.50 -7.86 -3.32
CA VAL A 84 -12.39 -8.84 -2.69
C VAL A 84 -13.23 -8.19 -1.59
N GLY A 85 -12.66 -7.29 -0.79
CA GLY A 85 -13.39 -6.49 0.20
C GLY A 85 -14.50 -5.64 -0.43
N LYS A 86 -14.26 -5.09 -1.63
CA LYS A 86 -15.31 -4.42 -2.42
C LYS A 86 -16.40 -5.39 -2.91
N MET A 87 -16.04 -6.62 -3.29
CA MET A 87 -17.02 -7.64 -3.70
C MET A 87 -17.86 -8.14 -2.52
N PHE A 88 -17.26 -8.25 -1.32
CA PHE A 88 -17.95 -8.69 -0.11
C PHE A 88 -18.69 -7.57 0.63
N LEU A 89 -18.43 -6.29 0.32
CA LEU A 89 -19.22 -5.15 0.83
C LEU A 89 -20.74 -5.32 0.58
N GLY A 90 -21.14 -6.05 -0.47
CA GLY A 90 -22.55 -6.40 -0.70
C GLY A 90 -23.08 -7.60 0.10
N MET A 91 -22.20 -8.44 0.68
CA MET A 91 -22.55 -9.63 1.47
C MET A 91 -22.37 -9.45 2.98
N ILE A 92 -21.66 -8.40 3.43
CA ILE A 92 -21.32 -8.14 4.84
C ILE A 92 -22.50 -7.59 5.68
N TYR A 93 -23.70 -7.47 5.09
CA TYR A 93 -24.97 -7.02 5.69
C TYR A 93 -25.42 -7.70 7.01
N PHE A 94 -24.69 -8.68 7.53
CA PHE A 94 -25.13 -9.49 8.67
C PHE A 94 -24.30 -9.34 9.97
N TRP A 95 -23.06 -8.82 9.96
CA TRP A 95 -22.22 -8.78 11.18
C TRP A 95 -21.33 -7.52 11.23
N GLY A 96 -21.70 -6.51 12.04
CA GLY A 96 -20.80 -5.42 12.47
C GLY A 96 -20.05 -4.70 11.36
N GLU A 97 -20.78 -4.23 10.33
CA GLU A 97 -20.24 -3.75 9.05
C GLU A 97 -19.10 -2.74 9.18
N GLU A 98 -19.25 -1.76 10.07
CA GLU A 98 -18.33 -0.63 10.19
C GLU A 98 -16.93 -1.07 10.65
N ALA A 99 -16.85 -1.99 11.62
CA ALA A 99 -15.58 -2.45 12.16
C ALA A 99 -14.80 -3.28 11.14
N LEU A 100 -15.47 -4.14 10.37
CA LEU A 100 -14.84 -4.96 9.33
C LEU A 100 -14.41 -4.11 8.13
N ILE A 101 -15.24 -3.15 7.72
CA ILE A 101 -14.90 -2.19 6.65
C ILE A 101 -13.65 -1.40 7.04
N VAL A 102 -13.61 -0.86 8.26
CA VAL A 102 -12.44 -0.13 8.75
C VAL A 102 -11.21 -1.04 8.84
N LEU A 103 -11.35 -2.28 9.32
CA LEU A 103 -10.22 -3.19 9.41
C LEU A 103 -9.62 -3.55 8.04
N PHE A 104 -10.47 -3.94 7.09
CA PHE A 104 -10.05 -4.50 5.81
C PHE A 104 -9.81 -3.48 4.71
N LEU A 105 -10.49 -2.33 4.73
CA LEU A 105 -10.29 -1.27 3.73
C LEU A 105 -9.35 -0.17 4.21
N PHE A 106 -9.09 -0.07 5.51
CA PHE A 106 -8.28 1.01 6.08
C PHE A 106 -7.09 0.48 6.89
N ILE A 107 -7.29 -0.19 8.03
CA ILE A 107 -6.19 -0.53 8.95
C ILE A 107 -5.15 -1.45 8.29
N ILE A 108 -5.61 -2.57 7.70
CA ILE A 108 -4.71 -3.55 7.08
C ILE A 108 -3.98 -2.94 5.86
N PRO A 109 -4.68 -2.33 4.88
CA PRO A 109 -4.02 -1.75 3.72
C PRO A 109 -3.05 -0.61 4.05
N VAL A 110 -3.41 0.30 4.97
CA VAL A 110 -2.50 1.36 5.43
C VAL A 110 -1.28 0.75 6.10
N GLY A 111 -1.47 -0.23 6.99
CA GLY A 111 -0.36 -0.90 7.67
C GLY A 111 0.63 -1.56 6.70
N ILE A 112 0.11 -2.24 5.67
CA ILE A 112 0.93 -2.84 4.61
C ILE A 112 1.66 -1.76 3.82
N ALA A 113 0.96 -0.70 3.41
CA ALA A 113 1.56 0.40 2.65
C ALA A 113 2.69 1.10 3.43
N THR A 114 2.46 1.41 4.70
CA THR A 114 3.48 2.00 5.60
C THR A 114 4.66 1.06 5.80
N TRP A 115 4.40 -0.24 5.98
CA TRP A 115 5.46 -1.23 6.16
C TRP A 115 6.36 -1.35 4.93
N TYR A 116 5.77 -1.37 3.73
CA TYR A 116 6.52 -1.40 2.48
C TYR A 116 7.37 -0.15 2.31
N TYR A 117 6.80 1.03 2.54
CA TYR A 117 7.54 2.30 2.46
C TYR A 117 8.76 2.30 3.41
N ARG A 118 8.57 1.82 4.64
CA ARG A 118 9.65 1.68 5.63
C ARG A 118 10.72 0.68 5.18
N LEU A 119 10.35 -0.38 4.48
CA LEU A 119 11.32 -1.33 3.94
C LEU A 119 12.18 -0.69 2.85
N THR A 120 11.54 -0.06 1.85
CA THR A 120 12.26 0.63 0.76
C THR A 120 13.23 1.66 1.35
N TRP A 121 12.82 2.36 2.43
CA TRP A 121 13.68 3.30 3.16
C TRP A 121 14.87 2.64 3.85
N ARG A 122 14.67 1.48 4.48
CA ARG A 122 15.77 0.71 5.10
C ARG A 122 16.75 0.19 4.06
N ALA A 123 16.24 -0.28 2.92
CA ALA A 123 17.06 -0.74 1.80
C ALA A 123 17.88 0.43 1.23
N TYR A 124 17.26 1.59 1.01
CA TYR A 124 17.93 2.83 0.61
C TYR A 124 19.10 3.23 1.54
N LYS A 125 18.92 3.08 2.86
CA LYS A 125 19.97 3.41 3.84
C LYS A 125 21.13 2.42 3.91
N ARG A 126 20.92 1.18 3.44
CA ARG A 126 21.91 0.10 3.50
C ARG A 126 22.76 -0.01 2.23
N VAL A 127 22.37 0.67 1.15
CA VAL A 127 23.13 0.80 -0.11
C VAL A 127 23.93 2.09 -0.11
#